data_AF-A0AAQ4E4E7-F1
#
_entry.id   AF-A0AAQ4E4E7-F1
#
_cell.length_a   1.000
_cell.length_b   1.000
_cell.length_c   1.000
_cell.angle_alpha   90.00
_cell.angle_beta   90.00
_cell.angle_gamma   90.00
#
_symmetry.space_group_name_H-M   'P 1'
#
loop_
_entity.id
_entity.type
_entity.pdbx_description
1 polymer ?
#
loop_
_entity_poly.entity_id
_entity_poly.type
_entity_poly.pdbx_seq_one_letter_code
_entity_poly.pdbx_strand_id
1 'polypeptide(L)'
;MGGPDQDVSETHFVLSKKTDPSDRKYPNFSDAEEIGNFSIGPEREYIDGTANLKYLWKREPEGDPGWNLNLGYNEAIRRDRSVHEKMDNLLHWIVRNKHKFPQNPAAKPSSEVPSAEPPRQVLACISCGRSRPPQR
;
A
#
# COMPACT_ATOMS: atom_id res chain seq x y z
N MET A 1 48.29 12.43 -22.30
CA MET A 1 47.00 13.10 -22.00
C MET A 1 46.32 12.29 -20.90
N GLY A 2 46.48 12.69 -19.64
CA GLY A 2 45.75 12.09 -18.52
C GLY A 2 44.52 12.94 -18.26
N GLY A 3 43.33 12.36 -18.43
CA GLY A 3 42.07 13.02 -18.10
C GLY A 3 41.94 13.21 -16.58
N PRO A 4 41.25 14.25 -16.11
CA PRO A 4 41.04 14.43 -14.69
C PRO A 4 40.13 13.31 -14.16
N ASP A 5 40.70 12.46 -13.30
CA ASP A 5 39.97 11.52 -12.46
C ASP A 5 38.94 12.31 -11.64
N GLN A 6 37.67 12.13 -11.97
CA GLN A 6 36.58 12.69 -11.17
C GLN A 6 36.50 11.88 -9.90
N ASP A 7 36.99 12.47 -8.82
CA ASP A 7 36.91 11.96 -7.46
C ASP A 7 35.43 11.93 -7.03
N VAL A 8 34.79 10.76 -7.21
CA VAL A 8 33.43 10.52 -6.75
C VAL A 8 33.50 10.33 -5.23
N SER A 9 33.40 11.44 -4.50
CA SER A 9 33.41 11.42 -3.03
C SER A 9 32.29 10.53 -2.47
N GLU A 10 32.67 9.33 -2.04
CA GLU A 10 31.80 8.34 -1.43
C GLU A 10 31.36 8.86 -0.06
N THR A 11 30.11 9.31 0.03
CA THR A 11 29.54 9.87 1.27
C THR A 11 29.12 8.74 2.19
N HIS A 12 29.97 8.42 3.16
CA HIS A 12 29.67 7.41 4.17
C HIS A 12 28.86 8.00 5.32
N PHE A 13 27.62 7.56 5.49
CA PHE A 13 26.78 7.95 6.63
C PHE A 13 27.16 7.11 7.86
N VAL A 14 27.79 7.73 8.85
CA VAL A 14 28.13 7.08 10.12
C VAL A 14 27.00 7.25 11.12
N LEU A 15 26.29 6.15 11.43
CA LEU A 15 25.27 6.14 12.47
C LEU A 15 25.94 6.02 13.85
N SER A 16 26.00 7.12 14.59
CA SER A 16 26.53 7.15 15.96
C SER A 16 25.40 7.33 16.98
N LYS A 17 25.23 6.37 17.90
CA LYS A 17 24.25 6.43 19.00
C LYS A 17 24.73 7.29 20.17
N LYS A 18 25.34 8.46 19.91
CA LYS A 18 25.68 9.39 21.00
C LYS A 18 24.38 9.99 21.54
N THR A 19 23.97 9.55 22.72
CA THR A 19 22.86 10.10 23.49
C THR A 19 23.40 11.17 24.43
N ASP A 20 23.63 12.37 23.91
CA ASP A 20 23.68 13.56 24.77
C ASP A 20 22.35 14.30 24.58
N PRO A 21 21.43 14.22 25.57
CA PRO A 21 20.08 14.76 25.47
C PRO A 21 20.00 16.26 25.74
N SER A 22 21.10 16.90 26.13
CA SER A 22 21.07 18.21 26.77
C SER A 22 20.81 19.40 25.83
N ASP A 23 20.98 19.23 24.51
CA ASP A 23 20.94 20.35 23.54
C ASP A 23 20.21 20.06 22.21
N ARG A 24 19.46 18.95 22.10
CA ARG A 24 18.78 18.60 20.85
C ARG A 24 17.36 19.15 20.81
N LYS A 25 17.10 20.11 19.92
CA LYS A 25 15.75 20.53 19.55
C LYS A 25 14.94 19.33 19.07
N TYR A 26 13.68 19.22 19.49
CA TYR A 26 12.78 18.18 19.01
C TYR A 26 12.63 18.29 17.49
N PRO A 27 12.80 17.19 16.73
CA PRO A 27 12.66 17.22 15.28
C PRO A 27 11.22 17.56 14.90
N ASN A 28 11.06 18.23 13.76
CA ASN A 28 9.74 18.51 13.21
C ASN A 28 9.18 17.23 12.57
N PHE A 29 8.08 16.72 13.13
CA PHE A 29 7.31 15.64 12.54
C PHE A 29 5.97 16.20 12.05
N SER A 30 5.58 15.85 10.83
CA SER A 30 4.22 16.12 10.35
C SER A 30 3.20 15.28 11.10
N ASP A 31 1.99 15.80 11.27
CA ASP A 31 0.87 15.02 11.79
C ASP A 31 0.59 13.82 10.87
N ALA A 32 0.27 12.68 11.48
CA ALA A 32 -0.03 11.46 10.75
C ALA A 32 -1.46 11.52 10.20
N GLU A 33 -1.61 11.30 8.89
CA GLU A 33 -2.90 11.26 8.19
C GLU A 33 -3.19 9.83 7.68
N GLU A 34 -4.43 9.36 7.87
CA GLU A 34 -4.86 8.06 7.33
C GLU A 34 -5.22 8.17 5.83
N ILE A 35 -4.39 7.58 4.97
CA ILE A 35 -4.64 7.50 3.52
C ILE A 35 -5.56 6.30 3.18
N GLY A 36 -5.66 5.34 4.10
CA GLY A 36 -6.67 4.28 4.11
C GLY A 36 -6.19 3.06 4.89
N ASN A 37 -6.89 1.94 4.69
CA ASN A 37 -6.76 0.76 5.51
C ASN A 37 -6.96 -0.53 4.71
N PHE A 38 -6.52 -1.63 5.30
CA PHE A 38 -6.82 -3.00 4.88
C PHE A 38 -6.88 -3.89 6.12
N SER A 39 -7.50 -5.05 5.96
CA SER A 39 -7.65 -6.07 6.99
C SER A 39 -6.96 -7.37 6.55
N ILE A 40 -6.57 -8.19 7.52
CA ILE A 40 -6.01 -9.53 7.29
C ILE A 40 -7.01 -10.54 7.83
N GLY A 41 -7.58 -11.37 6.95
CA GLY A 41 -8.61 -12.34 7.30
C GLY A 41 -8.10 -13.55 8.10
N PRO A 42 -9.01 -14.46 8.50
CA PRO A 42 -8.68 -15.64 9.31
C PRO A 42 -7.70 -16.60 8.64
N GLU A 43 -7.70 -16.68 7.31
CA GLU A 43 -6.77 -17.50 6.51
C GLU A 43 -5.54 -16.70 6.06
N ARG A 44 -5.33 -15.50 6.63
CA ARG A 44 -4.29 -14.52 6.28
C ARG A 44 -4.42 -13.95 4.87
N GLU A 45 -5.63 -13.99 4.34
CA GLU A 45 -5.98 -13.34 3.10
C GLU A 45 -6.05 -11.82 3.26
N TYR A 46 -5.65 -11.13 2.20
CA TYR A 46 -5.77 -9.68 2.12
C TYR A 46 -7.24 -9.30 1.89
N ILE A 47 -7.78 -8.41 2.72
CA ILE A 47 -9.13 -7.86 2.60
C ILE A 47 -9.02 -6.34 2.56
N ASP A 48 -9.56 -5.72 1.51
CA ASP A 48 -9.60 -4.26 1.39
C ASP A 48 -10.61 -3.69 2.40
N GLY A 49 -10.24 -2.61 3.11
CA GLY A 49 -11.12 -1.95 4.07
C GLY A 49 -11.01 -2.41 5.54
N THR A 50 -12.08 -2.18 6.29
CA THR A 50 -12.13 -2.23 7.76
C THR A 50 -12.76 -3.51 8.32
N ALA A 51 -12.79 -4.60 7.55
CA ALA A 51 -13.47 -5.85 7.94
C ALA A 51 -13.09 -6.35 9.34
N ASN A 52 -11.83 -6.17 9.76
CA ASN A 52 -11.34 -6.59 11.08
C ASN A 52 -11.10 -5.42 12.06
N LEU A 53 -11.63 -4.23 11.76
CA LEU A 53 -11.60 -3.11 12.68
C LEU A 53 -12.50 -3.41 13.89
N LYS A 54 -11.93 -3.30 15.09
CA LYS A 54 -12.65 -3.51 16.34
C LYS A 54 -12.95 -2.17 17.00
N TYR A 55 -14.11 -2.07 17.61
CA TYR A 55 -14.50 -0.90 18.37
C TYR A 55 -14.13 -1.07 19.84
N LEU A 56 -13.67 0.03 20.44
CA LEU A 56 -13.41 0.06 21.86
C LEU A 56 -14.74 0.01 22.62
N TRP A 57 -14.98 -1.11 23.32
CA TRP A 57 -16.14 -1.27 24.19
C TRP A 57 -15.80 -0.79 25.60
N LYS A 58 -16.25 0.42 25.95
CA LYS A 58 -16.14 0.97 27.30
C LYS A 58 -17.43 0.69 28.06
N ARG A 59 -17.48 -0.42 28.79
CA ARG A 59 -18.37 -0.52 29.95
C ARG A 59 -17.56 -0.02 31.13
N GLU A 60 -17.99 1.05 31.81
CA GLU A 60 -17.37 1.46 33.07
C GLU A 60 -17.58 0.32 34.07
N PRO A 61 -16.54 -0.43 34.43
CA PRO A 61 -16.67 -1.34 35.53
C PRO A 61 -16.55 -0.50 36.80
N GLU A 62 -17.47 -0.70 37.75
CA GLU A 62 -17.41 -0.06 39.07
C GLU A 62 -16.22 -0.59 39.92
N GLY A 63 -15.26 -1.31 39.31
CA GLY A 63 -14.11 -1.96 39.95
C GLY A 63 -13.23 -2.73 38.95
N ASP A 64 -12.46 -3.71 39.45
CA ASP A 64 -11.64 -4.60 38.62
C ASP A 64 -12.55 -5.48 37.73
N PRO A 65 -12.37 -5.48 36.39
CA PRO A 65 -13.19 -6.28 35.49
C PRO A 65 -13.00 -7.81 35.64
N GLY A 66 -11.97 -8.29 36.35
CA GLY A 66 -11.81 -9.71 36.67
C GLY A 66 -11.64 -10.63 35.44
N TRP A 67 -11.11 -10.11 34.33
CA TRP A 67 -10.98 -10.84 33.08
C TRP A 67 -9.96 -11.99 33.19
N ASN A 68 -10.43 -13.23 33.03
CA ASN A 68 -9.55 -14.39 32.96
C ASN A 68 -8.96 -14.53 31.55
N LEU A 69 -7.72 -14.08 31.38
CA LEU A 69 -6.99 -14.15 30.11
C LEU A 69 -6.54 -15.56 29.70
N ASN A 70 -6.69 -16.56 30.59
CA ASN A 70 -6.40 -17.96 30.24
C ASN A 70 -7.58 -18.65 29.54
N LEU A 71 -8.77 -18.06 29.55
CA LEU A 71 -9.92 -18.59 28.81
C LEU A 71 -9.59 -18.62 27.32
N GLY A 72 -9.73 -19.80 26.70
CA GLY A 72 -9.44 -20.02 25.29
C GLY A 72 -7.96 -20.18 24.94
N TYR A 73 -7.02 -20.24 25.91
CA TYR A 73 -5.59 -20.39 25.62
C TYR A 73 -5.27 -21.63 24.76
N ASN A 74 -5.93 -22.75 25.04
CA ASN A 74 -5.74 -24.00 24.30
C ASN A 74 -6.43 -24.01 22.93
N GLU A 75 -7.42 -23.14 22.73
CA GLU A 75 -8.18 -23.00 21.48
C GLU A 75 -7.60 -21.89 20.58
N ALA A 76 -6.64 -21.11 21.09
CA ALA A 76 -6.08 -19.97 20.39
C ALA A 76 -5.32 -20.39 19.12
N ILE A 77 -5.79 -19.89 17.98
CA ILE A 77 -5.12 -20.07 16.69
C ILE A 77 -3.88 -19.17 16.67
N ARG A 78 -2.69 -19.77 16.64
CA ARG A 78 -1.42 -19.03 16.65
C ARG A 78 -1.00 -18.64 15.24
N ARG A 79 -0.44 -17.44 15.11
CA ARG A 79 0.26 -17.02 13.90
C ARG A 79 1.46 -17.95 13.67
N ASP A 80 1.37 -18.81 12.66
CA ASP A 80 2.53 -19.44 12.02
C ASP A 80 3.65 -18.41 11.73
N ARG A 81 4.81 -18.64 12.35
CA ARG A 81 5.98 -17.76 12.25
C ARG A 81 6.94 -18.15 11.13
N SER A 82 6.72 -19.29 10.48
CA SER A 82 7.51 -19.73 9.34
C SER A 82 7.21 -18.92 8.09
N VAL A 83 5.96 -18.48 7.94
CA VAL A 83 5.50 -17.64 6.82
C VAL A 83 5.81 -16.17 7.09
N HIS A 84 6.67 -15.60 6.24
CA HIS A 84 7.11 -14.21 6.31
C HIS A 84 6.35 -13.36 5.29
N GLU A 85 5.19 -12.82 5.68
CA GLU A 85 4.38 -11.88 4.87
C GLU A 85 5.07 -10.52 4.60
N LYS A 86 6.25 -10.29 5.19
CA LYS A 86 7.11 -9.11 5.04
C LYS A 86 6.31 -7.81 4.86
N MET A 87 6.33 -7.25 3.64
CA MET A 87 5.66 -6.00 3.28
C MET A 87 4.59 -6.24 2.20
N ASP A 88 4.26 -7.51 1.92
CA ASP A 88 3.53 -7.89 0.71
C ASP A 88 2.12 -7.29 0.70
N ASN A 89 1.41 -7.38 1.84
CA ASN A 89 0.08 -6.80 1.99
C ASN A 89 0.08 -5.26 1.89
N LEU A 90 1.12 -4.60 2.42
CA LEU A 90 1.25 -3.15 2.31
C LEU A 90 1.54 -2.73 0.87
N LEU A 91 2.47 -3.40 0.19
CA LEU A 91 2.79 -3.13 -1.21
C LEU A 91 1.58 -3.41 -2.12
N HIS A 92 0.84 -4.48 -1.85
CA HIS A 92 -0.42 -4.77 -2.54
C HIS A 92 -1.42 -3.62 -2.35
N TRP A 93 -1.62 -3.14 -1.11
CA TRP A 93 -2.49 -1.99 -0.85
C TRP A 93 -2.02 -0.72 -1.59
N ILE A 94 -0.72 -0.40 -1.56
CA ILE A 94 -0.15 0.75 -2.28
C ILE A 94 -0.41 0.63 -3.78
N VAL A 95 -0.14 -0.54 -4.38
CA VAL A 95 -0.33 -0.77 -5.82
C VAL A 95 -1.80 -0.60 -6.23
N ARG A 96 -2.73 -1.05 -5.39
CA ARG A 96 -4.18 -0.92 -5.62
C ARG A 96 -4.67 0.51 -5.43
N ASN A 97 -4.05 1.27 -4.53
CA ASN A 97 -4.45 2.63 -4.13
C ASN A 97 -3.52 3.73 -4.69
N LYS A 98 -2.79 3.47 -5.78
CA LYS A 98 -1.84 4.44 -6.39
C LYS A 98 -2.43 5.83 -6.63
N HIS A 99 -3.73 5.89 -6.96
CA HIS A 99 -4.46 7.13 -7.21
C HIS A 99 -4.65 8.00 -5.96
N LYS A 100 -4.47 7.46 -4.74
CA LYS A 100 -4.53 8.21 -3.48
C LYS A 100 -3.24 8.95 -3.16
N PHE A 101 -2.15 8.60 -3.83
CA PHE A 101 -0.88 9.29 -3.66
C PHE A 101 -0.79 10.43 -4.67
N PRO A 102 -0.27 11.60 -4.25
CA PRO A 102 -0.06 12.70 -5.18
C PRO A 102 0.91 12.25 -6.27
N GLN A 103 0.43 12.16 -7.50
CA GLN A 103 1.32 11.98 -8.65
C GLN A 103 2.06 13.30 -8.82
N ASN A 104 3.39 13.28 -8.66
CA ASN A 104 4.20 14.44 -8.95
C ASN A 104 4.01 14.80 -10.44
N PRO A 105 3.40 15.94 -10.80
CA PRO A 105 3.21 16.30 -12.21
C PRO A 105 4.55 16.59 -12.92
N ALA A 106 5.65 16.76 -12.17
CA ALA A 106 7.00 16.90 -12.72
C ALA A 106 7.68 15.56 -13.06
N ALA A 107 7.12 14.42 -12.64
CA ALA A 107 7.60 13.11 -13.03
C ALA A 107 7.06 12.77 -14.43
N LYS A 108 7.70 13.33 -15.47
CA LYS A 108 7.46 12.90 -16.85
C LYS A 108 7.65 11.38 -16.93
N PRO A 109 6.69 10.61 -17.46
CA PRO A 109 6.91 9.20 -17.73
C PRO A 109 8.00 9.08 -18.80
N SER A 110 9.23 8.81 -18.37
CA SER A 110 10.33 8.41 -19.27
C SER A 110 10.12 6.95 -19.66
N SER A 111 9.20 6.71 -20.60
CA SER A 111 9.19 5.55 -21.51
C SER A 111 7.88 5.54 -22.31
N GLU A 112 7.78 6.43 -23.30
CA GLU A 112 7.10 6.02 -24.53
C GLU A 112 8.01 4.99 -25.20
N VAL A 113 7.69 3.71 -25.03
CA VAL A 113 8.09 2.71 -26.01
C VAL A 113 7.15 2.93 -27.21
N PRO A 114 7.63 3.28 -28.40
CA PRO A 114 6.78 3.37 -29.57
C PRO A 114 6.28 1.96 -29.91
N SER A 115 5.07 1.66 -29.45
CA SER A 115 4.31 0.49 -29.87
C SER A 115 3.97 0.69 -31.35
N ALA A 116 4.63 -0.09 -32.21
CA ALA A 116 4.31 -0.17 -33.62
C ALA A 116 2.79 -0.39 -33.81
N GLU A 117 2.15 0.55 -34.50
CA GLU A 117 0.75 0.45 -34.89
C GLU A 117 0.56 -0.74 -35.85
N PRO A 118 -0.46 -1.61 -35.66
CA PRO A 118 -0.87 -2.52 -36.70
C PRO A 118 -1.67 -1.76 -37.78
N PRO A 119 -1.59 -2.18 -39.05
CA PRO A 119 -2.21 -1.45 -40.15
C PRO A 119 -3.74 -1.41 -40.01
N ARG A 120 -4.29 -0.19 -40.12
CA ARG A 120 -5.73 0.07 -40.23
C ARG A 120 -6.31 -0.70 -41.41
N GLN A 121 -7.15 -1.69 -41.13
CA GLN A 121 -8.06 -2.22 -42.13
C GLN A 121 -9.26 -1.28 -42.25
N VAL A 122 -9.38 -0.67 -43.43
CA VAL A 122 -10.56 0.08 -43.85
C VAL A 122 -11.56 -0.95 -44.36
N LEU A 123 -12.59 -1.27 -43.57
CA LEU A 123 -13.76 -1.98 -44.10
C LEU A 123 -14.91 -0.99 -44.26
N ALA A 124 -15.32 -0.83 -45.52
CA ALA A 124 -16.39 0.02 -45.97
C ALA A 124 -17.73 -0.34 -45.30
N CYS A 125 -18.45 0.68 -44.83
CA CYS A 125 -19.86 0.59 -44.50
C CYS A 125 -20.66 0.29 -45.78
N ILE A 126 -21.16 -0.94 -45.92
CA ILE A 126 -22.21 -1.24 -46.90
C ILE A 126 -23.54 -1.01 -46.20
N SER A 127 -24.19 0.09 -46.57
CA SER A 127 -25.59 0.38 -46.30
C SER A 127 -26.49 -0.60 -47.08
N CYS A 128 -27.27 -1.40 -46.37
CA CYS A 128 -28.50 -2.09 -46.81
C CYS A 128 -29.22 -2.46 -45.51
N GLY A 129 -30.52 -2.31 -45.26
CA GLY A 129 -31.71 -1.96 -46.00
C GLY A 129 -32.85 -2.35 -45.04
N ARG A 130 -33.95 -1.58 -45.06
CA ARG A 130 -35.13 -1.74 -44.18
C ARG A 130 -35.57 -3.21 -44.00
N SER A 131 -35.97 -3.60 -42.78
CA SER A 131 -37.32 -4.11 -42.46
C SER A 131 -37.52 -4.36 -40.95
N ARG A 132 -38.72 -4.03 -40.46
CA ARG A 132 -39.25 -4.27 -39.10
C ARG A 132 -40.27 -5.44 -39.20
N PRO A 133 -40.86 -5.89 -38.07
CA PRO A 133 -40.57 -7.10 -37.27
C PRO A 133 -41.49 -8.30 -37.60
N PRO A 134 -41.54 -9.34 -36.75
CA PRO A 134 -42.83 -9.59 -36.08
C PRO A 134 -42.71 -9.85 -34.57
N GLN A 135 -43.79 -9.55 -33.87
CA GLN A 135 -44.00 -9.82 -32.46
C GLN A 135 -44.43 -11.27 -32.20
N ARG A 136 -44.03 -11.80 -31.05
CA ARG A 136 -44.83 -12.75 -30.27
C ARG A 136 -44.50 -12.61 -28.79
#